data_AF-A0A936FV05-F1
#
_entry.id   AF-A0A936FV05-F1
#
_cell.length_a   1.000
_cell.length_b   1.000
_cell.length_c   1.000
_cell.angle_alpha   90.00
_cell.angle_beta   90.00
_cell.angle_gamma   90.00
#
_symmetry.space_group_name_H-M   'P 1'
#
loop_
_entity.id
_entity.type
_entity.pdbx_description
1 polymer ?
#
loop_
_entity_poly.entity_id
_entity_poly.type
_entity_poly.pdbx_seq_one_letter_code
_entity_poly.pdbx_strand_id
1 'polypeptide(L)'
;MNPFKSIYNKLPNFLQNKYRLVLFVFIVWMAFFDKNDFYTQWKLQSVINKLETDKAYYLQQIDDIKKDKSDLEANKEKYAREHFYMHKSDEDVFIMEE
;
A
#
# COMPACT_ATOMS: atom_id res chain seq x y z
N MET A 1 -6.69 -55.80 -1.66
CA MET A 1 -6.25 -55.15 -2.91
C MET A 1 -5.76 -53.76 -2.54
N ASN A 2 -4.47 -53.46 -2.68
CA ASN A 2 -3.89 -52.20 -2.16
C ASN A 2 -4.21 -51.04 -3.12
N PRO A 3 -5.09 -50.09 -2.73
CA PRO A 3 -5.58 -49.04 -3.63
C PRO A 3 -4.46 -48.11 -4.12
N PHE A 4 -3.41 -47.95 -3.31
CA PHE A 4 -2.27 -47.08 -3.57
C PHE A 4 -1.31 -47.58 -4.66
N LYS A 5 -1.36 -48.87 -5.02
CA LYS A 5 -0.48 -49.45 -6.05
C LYS A 5 -0.77 -48.88 -7.44
N SER A 6 -2.04 -48.52 -7.69
CA SER A 6 -2.49 -47.94 -8.96
C SER A 6 -1.90 -46.55 -9.21
N ILE A 7 -1.74 -45.76 -8.15
CA ILE A 7 -1.19 -44.40 -8.17
C ILE A 7 0.33 -44.47 -8.35
N TYR A 8 0.98 -45.41 -7.66
CA TYR A 8 2.43 -45.61 -7.75
C TYR A 8 2.90 -45.98 -9.16
N ASN A 9 2.15 -46.83 -9.87
CA ASN A 9 2.47 -47.25 -11.23
C ASN A 9 2.20 -46.19 -12.31
N LYS A 10 1.46 -45.12 -11.98
CA LYS A 10 1.23 -43.97 -12.87
C LYS A 10 2.30 -42.88 -12.72
N LEU A 11 3.15 -42.96 -11.70
CA LEU A 11 4.23 -41.99 -11.49
C LEU A 11 5.39 -42.26 -12.46
N PRO A 12 5.98 -41.20 -13.06
CA PRO A 12 7.18 -41.32 -13.89
C PRO A 12 8.31 -42.07 -13.17
N ASN A 13 9.12 -42.84 -13.91
CA ASN A 13 10.17 -43.71 -13.34
C ASN A 13 11.17 -42.98 -12.41
N PHE A 14 11.35 -41.67 -12.58
CA PHE A 14 12.19 -40.89 -11.67
C PHE A 14 11.55 -40.69 -10.27
N LEU A 15 10.23 -40.73 -10.12
CA LEU A 15 9.51 -40.56 -8.84
C LEU A 15 9.21 -41.87 -8.10
N GLN A 16 9.46 -43.03 -8.71
CA GLN A 16 9.19 -44.34 -8.07
C GLN A 16 10.18 -44.65 -6.94
N ASN A 17 11.33 -44.00 -6.86
CA ASN A 17 12.26 -44.21 -5.74
C ASN A 17 11.69 -43.61 -4.45
N LYS A 18 11.50 -44.43 -3.41
CA LYS A 18 10.96 -44.03 -2.10
C LYS A 18 11.67 -42.80 -1.50
N TYR A 19 12.99 -42.69 -1.67
CA TYR A 19 13.77 -41.56 -1.16
C TYR A 19 13.47 -40.26 -1.93
N ARG A 20 13.26 -40.34 -3.25
CA ARG A 20 12.93 -39.18 -4.09
C ARG A 20 11.49 -38.72 -3.89
N LEU A 21 10.56 -39.65 -3.65
CA LEU A 21 9.17 -39.32 -3.36
C LEU A 21 9.04 -38.57 -2.03
N VAL A 22 9.73 -39.05 -0.98
CA VAL A 22 9.77 -38.34 0.31
C VAL A 22 10.43 -36.97 0.16
N LEU A 23 11.54 -36.86 -0.58
CA LEU A 23 12.19 -35.59 -0.86
C LEU A 23 11.27 -34.63 -1.64
N PHE A 24 10.54 -35.12 -2.63
CA PHE A 24 9.60 -34.32 -3.42
C PHE A 24 8.45 -33.80 -2.55
N VAL A 25 7.85 -34.67 -1.72
CA VAL A 25 6.81 -34.25 -0.77
C VAL A 25 7.37 -33.24 0.23
N PHE A 26 8.61 -33.41 0.70
CA PHE A 26 9.26 -32.46 1.60
C PHE A 26 9.51 -31.10 0.93
N ILE A 27 9.96 -31.07 -0.33
CA ILE A 27 10.15 -29.83 -1.09
C ILE A 27 8.81 -29.14 -1.34
N VAL A 28 7.78 -29.89 -1.75
CA VAL A 28 6.42 -29.35 -1.92
C VAL A 28 5.91 -28.82 -0.58
N TRP A 29 6.11 -29.53 0.52
CA TRP A 29 5.74 -29.06 1.84
C TRP A 29 6.45 -27.76 2.21
N MET A 30 7.77 -27.67 2.05
CA MET A 30 8.48 -26.42 2.31
C MET A 30 8.11 -25.30 1.32
N ALA A 31 7.76 -25.62 0.08
CA ALA A 31 7.37 -24.59 -0.89
C ALA A 31 5.97 -24.01 -0.64
N PHE A 32 5.04 -24.81 -0.10
CA PHE A 32 3.63 -24.43 0.09
C PHE A 32 3.24 -24.14 1.54
N PHE A 33 3.93 -24.69 2.54
CA PHE A 33 3.64 -24.48 3.96
C PHE A 33 4.70 -23.61 4.67
N ASP A 34 5.89 -23.41 4.08
CA ASP A 34 6.87 -22.49 4.67
C ASP A 34 6.49 -21.03 4.33
N LYS A 35 6.86 -20.11 5.21
CA LYS A 35 6.37 -18.71 5.31
C LYS A 35 6.56 -17.82 4.07
N ASN A 36 7.17 -18.34 3.00
CA ASN A 36 7.30 -17.68 1.71
C ASN A 36 6.02 -17.80 0.86
N ASP A 37 4.86 -17.69 1.50
CA ASP A 37 3.59 -17.61 0.81
C ASP A 37 3.60 -16.43 -0.16
N PHE A 38 3.47 -16.73 -1.45
CA PHE A 38 3.35 -15.73 -2.51
C PHE A 38 2.26 -14.69 -2.20
N TYR A 39 1.19 -15.14 -1.54
CA TYR A 39 0.10 -14.29 -1.07
C TYR A 39 0.57 -13.24 -0.05
N THR A 40 1.42 -13.62 0.90
CA THR A 40 1.97 -12.69 1.91
C THR A 40 2.86 -11.66 1.24
N GLN A 41 3.69 -12.07 0.29
CA GLN A 41 4.57 -11.16 -0.45
C GLN A 41 3.76 -10.15 -1.29
N TRP A 42 2.70 -10.61 -1.95
CA TRP A 42 1.81 -9.74 -2.72
C TRP A 42 1.08 -8.71 -1.84
N LYS A 43 0.59 -9.14 -0.67
CA LYS A 43 0.00 -8.24 0.32
C LYS A 43 1.02 -7.24 0.87
N LEU A 44 2.27 -7.65 1.07
CA LEU A 44 3.31 -6.75 1.54
C LEU A 44 3.63 -5.68 0.49
N GLN A 45 3.66 -6.05 -0.80
CA GLN A 45 3.88 -5.10 -1.88
C GLN A 45 2.77 -4.04 -1.95
N SER A 46 1.50 -4.43 -1.76
CA SER A 46 0.41 -3.44 -1.75
C SER A 46 0.48 -2.49 -0.56
N VAL A 47 0.94 -2.98 0.61
CA VAL A 47 1.20 -2.14 1.78
C VAL A 47 2.34 -1.15 1.50
N ILE A 48 3.43 -1.59 0.85
CA ILE A 48 4.53 -0.70 0.46
C ILE A 48 4.02 0.41 -0.45
N ASN A 49 3.30 0.07 -1.52
CA ASN A 49 2.77 1.06 -2.46
C ASN A 49 1.82 2.06 -1.77
N LYS A 50 1.02 1.59 -0.82
CA LYS A 50 0.15 2.47 -0.02
C LYS A 50 0.96 3.43 0.84
N LEU A 51 1.99 2.94 1.55
CA LEU A 51 2.86 3.77 2.37
C LEU A 51 3.62 4.81 1.55
N GLU A 52 4.05 4.47 0.34
CA GLU A 52 4.69 5.40 -0.58
C GLU A 52 3.71 6.49 -1.06
N THR A 53 2.48 6.11 -1.37
CA THR A 53 1.41 7.05 -1.75
C THR A 53 1.08 7.99 -0.60
N ASP A 54 0.88 7.46 0.60
CA ASP A 54 0.61 8.24 1.81
C ASP A 54 1.77 9.21 2.08
N LYS A 55 3.02 8.74 1.95
CA LYS A 55 4.21 9.59 2.09
C LYS A 55 4.21 10.74 1.09
N ALA A 56 3.94 10.46 -0.19
CA ALA A 56 3.92 11.50 -1.23
C ALA A 56 2.84 12.55 -0.94
N TYR A 57 1.65 12.10 -0.52
CA TYR A 57 0.54 12.96 -0.13
C TYR A 57 0.89 13.91 1.04
N TYR A 58 1.49 13.39 2.11
CA TYR A 58 1.89 14.25 3.24
C TYR A 58 3.02 15.20 2.89
N LEU A 59 3.97 14.80 2.04
CA LEU A 59 5.01 15.70 1.57
C LEU A 59 4.44 16.87 0.78
N GLN A 60 3.46 16.61 -0.08
CA GLN A 60 2.75 17.66 -0.81
C GLN A 60 2.01 18.60 0.14
N GLN A 61 1.24 18.09 1.09
CA GLN A 61 0.55 18.93 2.07
C GLN A 61 1.51 19.80 2.90
N ILE A 62 2.69 19.27 3.24
CA ILE A 62 3.70 20.04 3.97
C ILE A 62 4.22 21.20 3.10
N ASP A 63 4.38 21.00 1.80
CA ASP A 63 4.80 22.05 0.88
C ASP A 63 3.73 23.14 0.72
N ASP A 64 2.48 22.73 0.56
CA ASP A 64 1.32 23.63 0.47
C ASP A 64 1.21 24.48 1.76
N ILE A 65 1.26 23.84 2.95
CA ILE A 65 1.20 24.56 4.23
C ILE A 65 2.40 25.51 4.41
N LYS A 66 3.59 25.13 3.95
CA LYS A 66 4.75 26.03 4.02
C LYS A 66 4.56 27.25 3.14
N LYS A 67 3.97 27.08 1.96
CA LYS A 67 3.63 28.17 1.05
C LYS A 67 2.58 29.09 1.67
N ASP A 68 1.49 28.54 2.20
CA ASP A 68 0.44 29.30 2.87
C ASP A 68 0.98 30.06 4.08
N LYS A 69 1.84 29.41 4.88
CA LYS A 69 2.52 30.06 6.00
C LYS A 69 3.41 31.22 5.54
N SER A 70 4.12 31.06 4.42
CA SER A 70 4.97 32.12 3.88
C SER A 70 4.14 33.31 3.40
N ASP A 71 2.98 33.07 2.78
CA ASP A 71 2.06 34.12 2.35
C ASP A 71 1.41 34.83 3.53
N LEU A 72 1.00 34.07 4.56
CA LEU A 72 0.50 34.60 5.83
C LEU A 72 1.53 35.53 6.51
N GLU A 73 2.80 35.11 6.63
CA GLU A 73 3.82 35.95 7.28
C GLU A 73 4.17 37.18 6.43
N ALA A 74 4.16 37.07 5.11
CA ALA A 74 4.42 38.18 4.21
C ALA A 74 3.28 39.19 4.16
N ASN A 75 2.02 38.75 4.23
CA ASN A 75 0.86 39.61 4.07
C ASN A 75 -0.38 39.16 4.88
N LYS A 76 -0.33 39.41 6.19
CA LYS A 76 -1.36 39.02 7.17
C LYS A 76 -2.75 39.58 6.85
N GLU A 77 -2.84 40.82 6.40
CA GLU A 77 -4.13 41.45 6.08
C GLU A 77 -4.77 40.82 4.83
N LYS A 78 -3.98 40.60 3.78
CA LYS A 78 -4.45 39.93 2.56
C LYS A 78 -4.93 38.51 2.86
N TYR A 79 -4.13 37.73 3.60
CA TYR A 79 -4.48 36.37 3.98
C TYR A 79 -5.77 36.31 4.83
N ALA A 80 -5.94 37.23 5.80
CA ALA A 80 -7.15 37.31 6.61
C ALA A 80 -8.40 37.67 5.79
N ARG A 81 -8.25 38.54 4.78
CA ARG A 81 -9.34 38.93 3.86
C ARG A 81 -9.73 37.79 2.91
N GLU A 82 -8.75 37.09 2.33
CA GLU A 82 -9.02 36.04 1.32
C GLU A 82 -9.52 34.72 1.95
N HIS A 83 -8.94 34.30 3.08
CA HIS A 83 -9.29 33.01 3.69
C HIS A 83 -10.40 33.09 4.75
N PHE A 84 -10.52 34.24 5.43
CA PHE A 84 -11.47 34.40 6.54
C PHE A 84 -12.48 35.52 6.32
N TYR A 85 -12.47 36.18 5.15
CA TYR A 85 -13.36 37.30 4.82
C TYR A 85 -13.36 38.41 5.87
N MET A 86 -12.24 38.59 6.59
CA MET A 86 -12.14 39.61 7.63
C MET A 86 -12.16 41.00 7.00
N HIS A 87 -12.91 41.92 7.61
CA HIS A 87 -12.99 43.31 7.19
C HIS A 87 -12.88 44.24 8.39
N LYS A 88 -12.55 45.52 8.14
CA LYS A 88 -12.55 46.52 9.20
C LYS A 88 -13.99 46.92 9.54
N SER A 89 -14.18 47.44 10.75
CA SER A 89 -15.50 47.84 11.26
C SER A 89 -16.16 48.96 10.45
N ASP A 90 -15.38 49.69 9.65
CA ASP A 90 -15.80 50.78 8.76
C ASP A 90 -15.95 50.34 7.29
N GLU A 91 -15.83 49.04 6.98
CA GLU A 91 -15.96 48.48 5.63
C GLU A 91 -17.14 47.49 5.55
N ASP A 92 -18.04 47.69 4.57
CA ASP A 92 -19.12 46.76 4.25
C ASP A 92 -18.67 45.76 3.16
N VAL A 93 -18.76 44.46 3.44
CA VAL A 93 -18.39 43.38 2.50
C VAL A 93 -19.64 42.77 1.87
N PHE A 94 -19.69 42.75 0.53
CA PHE A 94 -20.76 42.11 -0.24
C PHE A 94 -20.26 40.81 -0.86
N ILE A 95 -20.82 39.67 -0.43
CA ILE A 95 -20.57 38.35 -1.03
C ILE A 95 -21.74 38.07 -1.98
N MET A 96 -21.45 38.03 -3.28
CA MET A 96 -22.45 37.68 -4.29
C MET A 96 -22.39 36.16 -4.50
N GLU A 97 -23.46 35.45 -4.17
CA GLU A 97 -23.67 34.06 -4.63
C GLU A 97 -24.28 34.11 -6.05
N GLU A 98 -23.70 33.36 -6.99
CA GLU A 98 -24.31 33.12 -8.33
C GLU A 98 -25.44 32.09 -8.26
#